data_AF-A0A164PEU1-F1
#
_entry.id   AF-A0A164PEU1-F1
#
_cell.length_a   1.000
_cell.length_b   1.000
_cell.length_c   1.000
_cell.angle_alpha   90.00
_cell.angle_beta   90.00
_cell.angle_gamma   90.00
#
_symmetry.space_group_name_H-M   'P 1'
#
loop_
_entity.id
_entity.type
_entity.pdbx_description
1 polymer ?
#
loop_
_entity_poly.entity_id
_entity_poly.type
_entity_poly.pdbx_seq_one_letter_code
_entity_poly.pdbx_strand_id
1 'polypeptide(L)'
;MSDAQYNQIDDEVRTLVRLCGYSPERARTELDALSYRDKVGLIPAAHALQILARTASATDESEALVANRQRWRAILRGSENWSESLAA
;
A
#
# COMPACT_ATOMS: atom_id res chain seq x y z
N MET A 1 14.94 -18.48 -6.68
CA MET A 1 14.10 -17.30 -6.36
C MET A 1 13.47 -17.60 -5.01
N SER A 2 13.78 -16.78 -4.01
CA SER A 2 13.75 -17.18 -2.60
C SER A 2 12.36 -17.08 -1.99
N ASP A 3 11.92 -18.12 -1.26
CA ASP A 3 10.65 -18.19 -0.51
C ASP A 3 10.35 -16.95 0.36
N ALA A 4 11.39 -16.22 0.77
CA ALA A 4 11.29 -14.97 1.52
C ALA A 4 10.48 -13.87 0.78
N GLN A 5 10.60 -13.76 -0.55
CA GLN A 5 9.83 -12.77 -1.32
C GLN A 5 8.34 -13.14 -1.41
N TYR A 6 8.03 -14.44 -1.49
CA TYR A 6 6.65 -14.93 -1.51
C TYR A 6 5.95 -14.66 -0.17
N ASN A 7 6.63 -14.93 0.95
CA ASN A 7 6.10 -14.68 2.29
C ASN A 7 5.84 -13.18 2.52
N GLN A 8 6.74 -12.32 2.03
CA GLN A 8 6.58 -10.87 2.17
C GLN A 8 5.36 -10.34 1.41
N ILE A 9 5.15 -10.75 0.16
CA ILE A 9 3.98 -10.32 -0.63
C ILE A 9 2.68 -10.78 0.03
N ASP A 10 2.62 -12.01 0.56
CA ASP A 10 1.41 -12.49 1.23
C ASP A 10 1.10 -11.73 2.54
N ASP A 11 2.11 -11.30 3.29
CA ASP A 11 1.92 -10.46 4.48
C ASP A 11 1.43 -9.04 4.11
N GLU A 12 1.95 -8.48 3.02
CA GLU A 12 1.51 -7.19 2.48
C GLU A 12 0.06 -7.25 1.98
N VAL A 13 -0.32 -8.35 1.30
CA VAL A 13 -1.70 -8.62 0.88
C VAL A 13 -2.63 -8.71 2.09
N ARG A 14 -2.26 -9.49 3.11
CA ARG A 14 -3.04 -9.63 4.35
C ARG A 14 -3.25 -8.28 5.04
N THR A 15 -2.22 -7.43 5.03
CA THR A 15 -2.30 -6.08 5.61
C THR A 15 -3.33 -5.22 4.88
N LEU A 16 -3.35 -5.22 3.55
CA LEU A 16 -4.34 -4.48 2.76
C LEU A 16 -5.75 -5.04 2.90
N VAL A 17 -5.91 -6.37 2.93
CA VAL A 17 -7.21 -7.01 3.17
C VAL A 17 -7.76 -6.56 4.52
N ARG A 18 -6.94 -6.62 5.58
CA ARG A 18 -7.34 -6.22 6.93
C ARG A 18 -7.65 -4.72 7.03
N LEU A 19 -6.76 -3.86 6.56
CA LEU A 19 -6.89 -2.41 6.77
C LEU A 19 -7.89 -1.76 5.81
N CYS A 20 -8.02 -2.28 4.59
CA CYS A 20 -8.84 -1.67 3.54
C CYS A 20 -10.07 -2.49 3.15
N GLY A 21 -10.23 -3.71 3.68
CA GLY A 21 -11.36 -4.59 3.36
C GLY A 21 -11.37 -5.02 1.89
N TYR A 22 -10.21 -5.08 1.24
CA TYR A 22 -10.11 -5.56 -0.14
C TYR A 22 -10.27 -7.08 -0.20
N SER A 23 -10.67 -7.60 -1.36
CA SER A 23 -10.45 -9.01 -1.64
C SER A 23 -8.94 -9.28 -1.80
N PRO A 24 -8.46 -10.50 -1.53
CA PRO A 24 -7.06 -10.84 -1.74
C PRO A 24 -6.57 -10.57 -3.17
N GLU A 25 -7.40 -10.82 -4.19
CA GLU A 25 -7.03 -10.51 -5.58
C GLU A 25 -6.88 -9.01 -5.80
N ARG A 26 -7.81 -8.21 -5.26
CA ARG A 26 -7.74 -6.75 -5.39
C ARG A 26 -6.52 -6.19 -4.66
N ALA A 27 -6.21 -6.68 -3.47
CA ALA A 27 -5.01 -6.29 -2.72
C ALA A 27 -3.72 -6.58 -3.53
N ARG A 28 -3.63 -7.75 -4.17
CA ARG A 28 -2.50 -8.09 -5.07
C ARG A 28 -2.39 -7.10 -6.25
N THR A 29 -3.50 -6.78 -6.92
CA THR A 29 -3.49 -5.77 -8.01
C THR A 29 -2.99 -4.40 -7.54
N GLU A 30 -3.38 -3.95 -6.34
CA GLU A 30 -2.92 -2.68 -5.78
C GLU A 30 -1.40 -2.71 -5.47
N LEU A 31 -0.89 -3.82 -4.95
CA LEU A 31 0.54 -4.02 -4.68
C LEU A 31 1.37 -4.14 -5.95
N ASP A 32 0.85 -4.78 -7.00
CA ASP A 32 1.51 -4.85 -8.30
C ASP A 32 1.61 -3.46 -8.94
N ALA A 33 0.53 -2.68 -8.89
CA ALA A 33 0.53 -1.29 -9.36
C ALA A 33 1.53 -0.41 -8.60
N LEU A 34 1.70 -0.67 -7.30
CA LEU A 34 2.68 0.01 -6.46
C LEU A 34 4.12 -0.46 -6.73
N SER A 35 4.33 -1.75 -6.93
CA SER A 35 5.64 -2.32 -7.27
C SER A 35 6.12 -1.83 -8.64
N TYR A 36 5.20 -1.59 -9.58
CA TYR A 36 5.51 -0.90 -10.82
C TYR A 36 6.00 0.53 -10.57
N ARG A 37 5.39 1.25 -9.61
CA ARG A 37 5.80 2.60 -9.18
C ARG A 37 7.15 2.62 -8.45
N ASP A 38 7.45 1.59 -7.67
CA ASP A 38 8.74 1.40 -7.01
C ASP A 38 9.87 1.21 -8.05
N LYS A 39 9.63 0.41 -9.09
CA LYS A 39 10.57 0.24 -10.21
C LYS A 39 10.89 1.55 -10.95
N VAL A 40 9.98 2.52 -10.95
CA VAL A 40 10.22 3.87 -11.49
C VAL A 40 10.66 4.88 -10.43
N GLY A 41 11.02 4.42 -9.22
CA GLY A 41 11.70 5.19 -8.18
C GLY A 41 10.79 6.07 -7.32
N LEU A 42 9.47 5.89 -7.35
CA LEU A 42 8.53 6.80 -6.68
C LEU A 42 8.36 6.50 -5.19
N ILE A 43 8.10 5.24 -4.82
CA ILE A 43 7.97 4.81 -3.42
C ILE A 43 8.09 3.27 -3.27
N PRO A 44 8.88 2.75 -2.32
CA PRO A 44 8.89 1.34 -1.99
C PRO A 44 7.56 0.86 -1.42
N ALA A 45 7.07 -0.30 -1.91
CA ALA A 45 5.78 -0.85 -1.49
C ALA A 45 5.68 -1.07 0.03
N ALA A 46 6.74 -1.63 0.62
CA ALA A 46 6.85 -1.84 2.06
C ALA A 46 6.75 -0.52 2.85
N HIS A 47 7.32 0.58 2.34
CA HIS A 47 7.27 1.88 3.03
C HIS A 47 5.87 2.49 2.98
N ALA A 48 5.21 2.45 1.82
CA ALA A 48 3.82 2.90 1.68
C ALA A 48 2.87 2.15 2.62
N LEU A 49 3.06 0.84 2.76
CA LEU A 49 2.28 0.00 3.69
C LEU A 49 2.56 0.33 5.15
N GLN A 50 3.80 0.62 5.53
CA GLN A 50 4.11 1.08 6.89
C GLN A 50 3.41 2.39 7.22
N ILE A 51 3.37 3.34 6.28
CA ILE A 51 2.65 4.61 6.44
C ILE A 51 1.15 4.32 6.61
N LEU A 52 0.58 3.43 5.78
CA LEU A 52 -0.82 3.04 5.91
C LEU A 52 -1.09 2.41 7.28
N ALA A 53 -0.29 1.42 7.71
CA ALA A 53 -0.46 0.74 8.98
C ALA A 53 -0.39 1.69 10.19
N ARG A 54 0.46 2.72 10.11
CA ARG A 54 0.60 3.75 11.16
C ARG A 54 -0.57 4.74 11.20
N THR A 55 -1.20 5.00 10.06
CA THR A 55 -2.24 6.06 9.91
C THR A 55 -3.66 5.51 9.77
N ALA A 56 -3.79 4.21 9.52
CA ALA A 56 -5.05 3.52 9.39
C ALA A 56 -5.77 3.43 10.74
N SER A 57 -7.10 3.54 10.70
CA SER A 57 -7.92 3.18 11.85
C SER A 57 -7.94 1.65 11.96
N ALA A 58 -7.69 1.12 13.16
CA ALA A 58 -7.66 -0.32 13.42
C ALA A 58 -9.06 -0.93 13.66
N THR A 59 -10.12 -0.12 13.56
CA THR A 59 -11.51 -0.57 13.67
C THR A 59 -11.97 -1.21 12.35
N ASP A 60 -12.62 -2.36 12.45
CA ASP A 60 -13.21 -3.08 11.30
C ASP A 60 -14.59 -2.50 10.88
N GLU A 61 -14.86 -1.25 11.23
CA GLU A 61 -16.09 -0.56 10.87
C GLU A 61 -16.05 -0.15 9.38
N SER A 62 -17.18 -0.28 8.68
CA SER A 62 -17.27 0.02 7.24
C SER A 62 -16.75 1.42 6.87
N GLU A 63 -16.96 2.42 7.73
CA GLU A 63 -16.46 3.78 7.54
C GLU A 63 -14.93 3.86 7.69
N ALA A 64 -14.36 3.14 8.67
CA ALA A 64 -12.92 3.03 8.86
C ALA A 64 -12.24 2.37 7.65
N LEU A 65 -12.85 1.32 7.08
CA LEU A 65 -12.35 0.68 5.84
C LEU A 65 -12.37 1.64 4.65
N VAL A 66 -13.45 2.43 4.48
CA VAL A 66 -13.53 3.45 3.42
C VAL A 66 -12.44 4.51 3.62
N ALA A 67 -12.26 5.01 4.84
CA ALA A 67 -11.24 6.01 5.16
C ALA A 67 -9.82 5.47 4.92
N ASN A 68 -9.55 4.22 5.31
CA ASN A 68 -8.27 3.56 5.07
C ASN A 68 -8.00 3.36 3.57
N ARG A 69 -9.02 3.03 2.76
CA ARG A 69 -8.89 3.01 1.29
C ARG A 69 -8.58 4.38 0.71
N GLN A 70 -9.16 5.45 1.25
CA GLN A 70 -8.85 6.81 0.82
C GLN A 70 -7.40 7.18 1.19
N ARG A 71 -6.96 6.86 2.41
CA ARG A 71 -5.56 7.05 2.85
C ARG A 71 -4.59 6.28 1.97
N TRP A 72 -4.88 5.02 1.65
CA TRP A 72 -4.07 4.23 0.72
C TRP A 72 -3.90 4.94 -0.62
N ARG A 73 -5.01 5.38 -1.25
CA ARG A 73 -4.94 6.13 -2.51
C ARG A 73 -4.20 7.46 -2.37
N ALA A 74 -4.31 8.14 -1.23
CA ALA A 74 -3.58 9.37 -0.96
C ALA A 74 -2.07 9.13 -0.84
N ILE A 75 -1.63 8.03 -0.19
CA ILE A 75 -0.22 7.62 -0.14
C ILE A 75 0.30 7.34 -1.55
N LEU A 76 -0.50 6.61 -2.34
CA LEU A 76 -0.15 6.31 -3.74
C LEU A 76 0.00 7.59 -4.58
N ARG A 77 -0.91 8.55 -4.47
CA ARG A 77 -0.85 9.84 -5.19
C ARG A 77 0.22 10.78 -4.65
N GLY A 78 0.42 10.81 -3.33
CA GLY A 78 1.40 11.66 -2.68
C GLY A 78 2.84 11.32 -3.07
N SER A 79 3.12 10.07 -3.47
CA SER A 79 4.43 9.68 -4.00
C SER A 79 4.85 10.42 -5.28
N GLU A 80 3.88 10.91 -6.08
CA GLU A 80 4.16 11.78 -7.24
C GLU A 80 4.78 13.11 -6.76
N ASN A 81 4.29 13.66 -5.64
CA ASN A 81 4.76 14.93 -5.07
C ASN A 81 6.11 14.80 -4.34
N TRP A 82 6.45 13.61 -3.83
CA TRP A 82 7.78 13.32 -3.25
C TRP A 82 8.87 13.24 -4.34
N SER A 83 8.49 12.80 -5.54
CA SER A 83 9.41 12.70 -6.68
C SER A 83 9.71 14.08 -7.29
N GLU A 84 8.73 14.98 -7.33
CA GLU A 84 8.96 16.39 -7.70
C GLU A 84 9.85 17.13 -6.70
N SER A 85 9.76 16.83 -5.39
CA SER A 85 10.62 17.48 -4.38
C SER A 85 12.08 16.98 -4.38
N LEU A 86 12.37 15.82 -4.98
CA LEU A 86 13.73 15.29 -5.12
C LEU A 86 14.37 15.66 -6.47
N ALA A 87 13.59 16.20 -7.41
CA ALA A 87 14.05 16.65 -8.73
C ALA A 87 14.25 18.18 -8.82
N ALA A 88 14.05 18.91 -7.72
CA ALA A 88 14.18 20.38 -7.63
C ALA A 88 15.47 20.82 -6.92
#